data_AF-A0AAV4H2Q8-F1
#
_entry.id   AF-A0AAV4H2Q8-F1
#
_cell.length_a   1.000
_cell.length_b   1.000
_cell.length_c   1.000
_cell.angle_alpha   90.00
_cell.angle_beta   90.00
_cell.angle_gamma   90.00
#
_symmetry.space_group_name_H-M   'P 1'
#
loop_
_entity.id
_entity.type
_entity.pdbx_description
1 polymer ?
#
loop_
_entity_poly.entity_id
_entity_poly.type
_entity_poly.pdbx_seq_one_letter_code
_entity_poly.pdbx_strand_id
1 'polypeptide(L)'
;MPSILCGIPSFDIAFTSSPYAKQHIQSLVSELNDLGYDTSFFHGAPNGSMGFLGFANILGFDHYYGKEEFGDDSQFDGVWGIWDEPFFNYMGKVLSQKQQPFMATLFSTSSHHPFHIPRQYEGKFDKGKLPIHQTVGYTDFALRSFFNTIRDKPWFEKTLFVITADHTNQIGYNEYKKPINRFAVPIIFYTPKGALSGEDMRLAQQIDIYPTILNIIGSEKPFFSLGESLLNSDSKPFVITHNGNIFYGLSEQYICVFDGQKALGFYDINDKGLQTNLIEIRSQDMTRLENFCKAFVQNYMNRIVERRLYYNPQKPQLN
;
A
#
# COMPACT_ATOMS: atom_id res chain seq x y z
N MET A 1 0.17 4.51 3.12
CA MET A 1 0.93 5.51 2.34
C MET A 1 2.45 5.24 2.31
N PRO A 2 3.19 5.13 3.43
CA PRO A 2 4.65 4.95 3.40
C PRO A 2 5.11 3.67 2.69
N SER A 3 4.43 2.55 2.93
CA SER A 3 4.80 1.27 2.31
C SER A 3 4.62 1.30 0.79
N ILE A 4 3.45 1.75 0.34
CA ILE A 4 3.09 1.79 -1.08
C ILE A 4 3.96 2.79 -1.86
N LEU A 5 4.15 4.01 -1.32
CA LEU A 5 4.82 5.09 -2.06
C LEU A 5 6.32 5.15 -1.86
N CYS A 6 6.86 4.60 -0.77
CA CYS A 6 8.29 4.76 -0.43
C CYS A 6 9.01 3.43 -0.20
N GLY A 7 8.31 2.30 -0.28
CA GLY A 7 8.89 1.00 0.10
C GLY A 7 9.25 0.93 1.59
N ILE A 8 8.59 1.72 2.45
CA ILE A 8 8.86 1.79 3.90
C ILE A 8 7.83 0.98 4.69
N PRO A 9 8.22 -0.10 5.38
CA PRO A 9 7.29 -0.89 6.19
C PRO A 9 6.85 -0.14 7.45
N SER A 10 5.75 -0.62 8.05
CA SER A 10 5.33 -0.19 9.40
C SER A 10 5.62 -1.29 10.39
N PHE A 11 6.37 -0.95 11.45
CA PHE A 11 6.63 -1.85 12.57
C PHE A 11 5.99 -1.32 13.85
N ASP A 12 6.64 -1.51 14.99
CA ASP A 12 6.12 -1.11 16.30
C ASP A 12 5.73 0.37 16.36
N ILE A 13 6.66 1.25 16.00
CA ILE A 13 6.39 2.68 15.78
C ILE A 13 6.30 2.93 14.28
N ALA A 14 5.13 3.35 13.82
CA ALA A 14 4.95 3.76 12.43
C ALA A 14 5.88 4.93 12.08
N PHE A 15 6.54 4.84 10.92
CA PHE A 15 7.52 5.85 10.48
C PHE A 15 6.98 7.29 10.55
N THR A 16 5.76 7.51 10.06
CA THR A 16 5.09 8.83 10.03
C THR A 16 4.76 9.38 11.41
N SER A 17 4.70 8.51 12.42
CA SER A 17 4.48 8.89 13.83
C SER A 17 5.78 9.00 14.62
N SER A 18 6.92 8.71 14.00
CA SER A 18 8.23 8.76 14.66
C SER A 18 8.84 10.18 14.62
N PRO A 19 9.81 10.49 15.51
CA PRO A 19 10.60 11.73 15.44
C PRO A 19 11.39 11.90 14.14
N TYR A 20 11.51 10.83 13.35
CA TYR A 20 12.29 10.77 12.12
C TYR A 20 11.45 11.02 10.86
N ALA A 21 10.15 11.28 10.99
CA ALA A 21 9.25 11.46 9.84
C ALA A 21 9.66 12.63 8.92
N LYS A 22 10.27 13.69 9.48
CA LYS A 22 10.75 14.88 8.75
C LYS A 22 12.17 14.72 8.25
N GLN A 23 12.41 13.72 7.41
CA GLN A 23 13.70 13.52 6.74
C GLN A 23 13.49 13.40 5.23
N HIS A 24 14.57 13.55 4.47
CA HIS A 24 14.56 13.26 3.04
C HIS A 24 14.34 11.76 2.81
N ILE A 25 13.38 11.42 1.95
CA ILE A 25 12.98 10.05 1.62
C ILE A 25 12.86 9.96 0.11
N GLN A 26 13.56 9.00 -0.49
CA GLN A 26 13.33 8.65 -1.88
C GLN A 26 12.04 7.83 -1.97
N SER A 27 11.20 8.17 -2.93
CA SER A 27 9.86 7.61 -3.08
C SER A 27 9.46 7.55 -4.55
N LEU A 28 8.38 6.84 -4.84
CA LEU A 28 7.75 6.85 -6.16
C LEU A 28 7.46 8.28 -6.64
N VAL A 29 7.04 9.16 -5.73
CA VAL A 29 6.71 10.55 -6.04
C VAL A 29 7.96 11.30 -6.48
N SER A 30 9.04 11.22 -5.70
CA SER A 30 10.29 11.92 -6.04
C SER A 30 10.90 11.39 -7.34
N GLU A 31 10.87 10.07 -7.57
CA GLU A 31 11.39 9.49 -8.82
C GLU A 31 10.59 9.93 -10.04
N LEU A 32 9.26 10.00 -9.92
CA LEU A 32 8.40 10.42 -11.03
C LEU A 32 8.49 11.93 -11.28
N ASN A 33 8.64 12.75 -10.24
CA ASN A 33 8.95 14.17 -10.39
C ASN A 33 10.27 14.37 -11.16
N ASP A 34 11.31 13.62 -10.80
CA ASP A 34 12.61 13.64 -11.49
C ASP A 34 12.54 13.13 -12.95
N LEU A 35 11.46 12.44 -13.32
CA LEU A 35 11.14 12.02 -14.69
C LEU A 35 10.16 12.99 -15.38
N GLY A 36 9.78 14.09 -14.73
CA GLY A 36 8.91 15.13 -15.29
C GLY A 36 7.42 14.82 -15.25
N TYR A 37 6.98 13.93 -14.36
CA TYR A 37 5.54 13.67 -14.15
C TYR A 37 4.91 14.78 -13.31
N ASP A 38 3.67 15.17 -13.64
CA ASP A 38 2.80 15.91 -12.73
C ASP A 38 2.27 14.96 -11.64
N THR A 39 2.60 15.19 -10.38
CA THR A 39 2.20 14.31 -9.27
C THR A 39 1.07 14.90 -8.43
N SER A 40 0.04 14.09 -8.16
CA SER A 40 -1.15 14.52 -7.41
C SER A 40 -1.58 13.53 -6.34
N PHE A 41 -1.93 14.03 -5.16
CA PHE A 41 -2.54 13.24 -4.09
C PHE A 41 -4.00 13.66 -3.89
N PHE A 42 -4.92 12.69 -3.93
CA PHE A 42 -6.35 12.88 -3.78
C PHE A 42 -6.85 12.20 -2.49
N HIS A 43 -7.44 12.97 -1.58
CA HIS A 43 -8.04 12.42 -0.37
C HIS A 43 -9.21 13.28 0.12
N GLY A 44 -10.44 12.78 -0.05
CA GLY A 44 -11.67 13.55 0.14
C GLY A 44 -11.98 14.02 1.57
N ALA A 45 -11.09 13.78 2.54
CA ALA A 45 -11.21 14.32 3.89
C ALA A 45 -10.74 15.78 3.97
N PRO A 46 -11.03 16.50 5.07
CA PRO A 46 -10.43 17.81 5.32
C PRO A 46 -8.89 17.78 5.20
N ASN A 47 -8.32 18.80 4.59
CA ASN A 47 -6.88 18.91 4.37
C ASN A 47 -6.11 18.78 5.71
N GLY A 48 -5.16 17.85 5.75
CA GLY A 48 -4.39 17.53 6.96
C GLY A 48 -4.91 16.34 7.78
N SER A 49 -6.10 15.81 7.47
CA SER A 49 -6.62 14.59 8.10
C SER A 49 -5.61 13.44 8.02
N MET A 50 -5.47 12.70 9.13
CA MET A 50 -4.52 11.59 9.30
C MET A 50 -3.04 11.93 9.02
N GLY A 51 -2.69 13.23 8.95
CA GLY A 51 -1.34 13.67 8.60
C GLY A 51 -0.97 13.48 7.12
N PHE A 52 -1.93 13.16 6.24
CA PHE A 52 -1.64 12.88 4.83
C PHE A 52 -1.08 14.07 4.07
N LEU A 53 -1.61 15.28 4.29
CA LEU A 53 -1.04 16.50 3.68
C LEU A 53 0.43 16.71 4.09
N GLY A 54 0.74 16.51 5.37
CA GLY A 54 2.10 16.65 5.88
C GLY A 54 3.06 15.65 5.24
N PHE A 55 2.65 14.38 5.11
CA PHE A 55 3.49 13.37 4.47
C PHE A 55 3.55 13.55 2.95
N ALA A 56 2.46 13.95 2.28
CA ALA A 56 2.47 14.28 0.86
C ALA A 56 3.46 15.41 0.53
N ASN A 57 3.52 16.44 1.38
CA ASN A 57 4.51 17.51 1.26
C ASN A 57 5.96 17.01 1.45
N ILE A 58 6.18 16.03 2.35
CA ILE A 58 7.50 15.41 2.54
C ILE A 58 7.93 14.63 1.30
N LEU A 59 7.00 13.94 0.64
CA LEU A 59 7.28 13.20 -0.60
C LEU A 59 7.42 14.10 -1.83
N GLY A 60 6.95 15.35 -1.73
CA GLY A 60 7.06 16.35 -2.80
C GLY A 60 5.98 16.23 -3.87
N PHE A 61 4.75 15.83 -3.52
CA PHE A 61 3.64 15.92 -4.48
C PHE A 61 3.47 17.36 -4.98
N ASP A 62 3.27 17.55 -6.29
CA ASP A 62 3.02 18.89 -6.87
C ASP A 62 1.65 19.44 -6.43
N HIS A 63 0.66 18.56 -6.32
CA HIS A 63 -0.72 18.94 -6.02
C HIS A 63 -1.34 18.04 -4.94
N TYR A 64 -2.12 18.66 -4.06
CA TYR A 64 -2.98 17.98 -3.10
C TYR A 64 -4.43 18.42 -3.35
N TYR A 65 -5.33 17.45 -3.47
CA TYR A 65 -6.76 17.68 -3.63
C TYR A 65 -7.52 16.96 -2.52
N GLY A 66 -8.08 17.70 -1.58
CA GLY A 66 -8.96 17.19 -0.56
C GLY A 66 -10.35 17.77 -0.62
N LYS A 67 -11.04 17.77 0.53
CA LYS A 67 -12.40 18.30 0.65
C LYS A 67 -12.48 19.77 0.19
N GLU A 68 -11.48 20.56 0.54
CA GLU A 68 -11.37 21.97 0.24
C GLU A 68 -11.30 22.22 -1.28
N GLU A 69 -10.47 21.46 -2.00
CA GLU A 69 -10.33 21.57 -3.46
C GLU A 69 -11.51 20.96 -4.21
N PHE A 70 -12.23 20.01 -3.61
CA PHE A 70 -13.49 19.49 -4.14
C PHE A 70 -14.59 20.55 -4.11
N GLY A 71 -14.67 21.34 -3.04
CA GLY A 71 -15.47 22.58 -2.98
C GLY A 71 -16.99 22.41 -2.92
N ASP A 72 -17.49 21.21 -2.62
CA ASP A 72 -18.93 20.93 -2.45
C ASP A 72 -19.20 20.08 -1.20
N ASP A 73 -19.53 20.76 -0.11
CA ASP A 73 -19.83 20.15 1.19
C ASP A 73 -21.15 19.35 1.19
N SER A 74 -22.00 19.48 0.18
CA SER A 74 -23.22 18.66 0.08
C SER A 74 -22.92 17.17 -0.09
N GLN A 75 -21.69 16.85 -0.55
CA GLN A 75 -21.20 15.48 -0.73
C GLN A 75 -20.36 14.98 0.47
N PHE A 76 -20.24 15.76 1.54
CA PHE A 76 -19.57 15.33 2.77
C PHE A 76 -20.44 14.32 3.52
N ASP A 77 -19.84 13.23 3.99
CA ASP A 77 -20.53 12.18 4.75
C ASP A 77 -20.88 12.59 6.19
N GLY A 78 -20.36 13.73 6.65
CA GLY A 78 -20.52 14.25 8.00
C GLY A 78 -19.48 13.73 9.00
N VAL A 79 -18.56 12.85 8.59
CA VAL A 79 -17.61 12.17 9.47
C VAL A 79 -16.19 12.13 8.89
N TRP A 80 -15.99 11.45 7.76
CA TRP A 80 -14.66 11.18 7.20
C TRP A 80 -14.29 12.06 6.01
N GLY A 81 -15.22 12.31 5.10
CA GLY A 81 -14.87 12.96 3.84
C GLY A 81 -15.99 13.01 2.81
N ILE A 82 -15.64 13.53 1.65
CA ILE A 82 -16.48 13.47 0.45
C ILE A 82 -16.68 12.01 0.06
N TRP A 83 -17.91 11.63 -0.21
CA TRP A 83 -18.26 10.29 -0.67
C TRP A 83 -17.40 9.82 -1.86
N ASP A 84 -17.06 8.52 -1.89
CA ASP A 84 -16.09 7.99 -2.86
C ASP A 84 -16.51 8.23 -4.33
N GLU A 85 -17.77 7.99 -4.72
CA GLU A 85 -18.23 8.18 -6.10
C GLU A 85 -17.99 9.61 -6.64
N PRO A 86 -18.53 10.68 -6.03
CA PRO A 86 -18.31 12.03 -6.54
C PRO A 86 -16.82 12.42 -6.49
N PHE A 87 -16.08 11.99 -5.47
CA PHE A 87 -14.66 12.32 -5.33
C PHE A 87 -13.79 11.63 -6.40
N PHE A 88 -14.04 10.37 -6.70
CA PHE A 88 -13.28 9.65 -7.74
C PHE A 88 -13.59 10.24 -9.12
N ASN A 89 -14.86 10.56 -9.39
CA ASN A 89 -15.26 11.22 -10.64
C ASN A 89 -14.64 12.63 -10.76
N TYR A 90 -14.51 13.37 -9.66
CA TYR A 90 -13.78 14.63 -9.61
C TYR A 90 -12.29 14.44 -9.98
N MET A 91 -11.62 13.44 -9.41
CA MET A 91 -10.23 13.11 -9.79
C MET A 91 -10.11 12.85 -11.30
N GLY A 92 -11.04 12.08 -11.89
CA GLY A 92 -11.03 11.83 -13.34
C GLY A 92 -11.16 13.11 -14.19
N LYS A 93 -11.95 14.09 -13.73
CA LYS A 93 -12.08 15.41 -14.38
C LYS A 93 -10.79 16.22 -14.26
N VAL A 94 -10.20 16.29 -13.06
CA VAL A 94 -8.94 17.00 -12.80
C VAL A 94 -7.80 16.42 -13.64
N LEU A 95 -7.64 15.09 -13.63
CA LEU A 95 -6.60 14.40 -14.42
C LEU A 95 -6.74 14.64 -15.92
N SER A 96 -7.97 14.77 -16.42
CA SER A 96 -8.22 15.05 -17.84
C SER A 96 -7.78 16.46 -18.29
N GLN A 97 -7.44 17.35 -17.35
CA GLN A 97 -6.94 18.69 -17.61
C GLN A 97 -5.42 18.82 -17.41
N LYS A 98 -4.77 17.78 -16.88
CA LYS A 98 -3.33 17.78 -16.59
C LYS A 98 -2.51 17.47 -17.84
N GLN A 99 -1.26 17.95 -17.83
CA GLN A 99 -0.27 17.54 -18.81
C GLN A 99 0.18 16.11 -18.52
N GLN A 100 0.40 15.32 -19.57
CA GLN A 100 0.96 13.98 -19.46
C GLN A 100 2.49 14.05 -19.61
N PRO A 101 3.26 13.21 -18.90
CA PRO A 101 2.78 12.14 -18.03
C PRO A 101 2.38 12.66 -16.63
N PHE A 102 1.51 11.92 -15.94
CA PHE A 102 1.09 12.24 -14.57
C PHE A 102 1.06 10.99 -13.70
N MET A 103 1.13 11.18 -12.39
CA MET A 103 0.84 10.18 -11.39
C MET A 103 -0.16 10.72 -10.39
N ALA A 104 -1.18 9.92 -10.08
CA ALA A 104 -2.14 10.24 -9.05
C ALA A 104 -2.24 9.10 -8.04
N THR A 105 -2.25 9.47 -6.77
CA THR A 105 -2.64 8.56 -5.68
C THR A 105 -3.99 9.00 -5.15
N LEU A 106 -4.93 8.07 -5.01
CA LEU A 106 -6.21 8.31 -4.38
C LEU A 106 -6.35 7.48 -3.10
N PHE A 107 -6.76 8.13 -2.01
CA PHE A 107 -7.08 7.47 -0.75
C PHE A 107 -8.58 7.65 -0.44
N SER A 108 -9.33 6.55 -0.61
CA SER A 108 -10.78 6.45 -0.38
C SER A 108 -11.16 6.65 1.09
N THR A 109 -12.41 7.03 1.36
CA THR A 109 -12.86 7.32 2.74
C THR A 109 -14.10 6.55 3.18
N SER A 110 -14.94 6.08 2.24
CA SER A 110 -16.30 5.65 2.57
C SER A 110 -16.37 4.32 3.34
N SER A 111 -15.37 3.45 3.22
CA SER A 111 -15.31 2.14 3.88
C SER A 111 -14.84 2.19 5.34
N HIS A 112 -15.23 3.22 6.09
CA HIS A 112 -14.84 3.42 7.49
C HIS A 112 -16.07 3.51 8.42
N HIS A 113 -15.90 3.10 9.69
CA HIS A 113 -16.92 3.25 10.73
C HIS A 113 -17.38 4.71 10.83
N PRO A 114 -18.69 5.04 10.82
CA PRO A 114 -19.84 4.18 11.17
C PRO A 114 -20.46 3.36 10.02
N PHE A 115 -19.75 3.20 8.90
CA PHE A 115 -20.16 2.38 7.76
C PHE A 115 -21.45 2.86 7.09
N HIS A 116 -21.56 4.16 6.86
CA HIS A 116 -22.66 4.76 6.12
C HIS A 116 -22.37 4.77 4.61
N ILE A 117 -23.45 4.80 3.83
CA ILE A 117 -23.42 5.05 2.39
C ILE A 117 -24.35 6.23 2.09
N PRO A 118 -24.22 6.91 0.95
CA PRO A 118 -25.12 8.01 0.61
C PRO A 118 -26.57 7.52 0.57
N ARG A 119 -27.50 8.34 1.08
CA ARG A 119 -28.93 7.99 1.21
C ARG A 119 -29.56 7.45 -0.08
N GLN A 120 -29.18 8.01 -1.22
CA GLN A 120 -29.66 7.59 -2.54
C GLN A 120 -29.25 6.16 -2.95
N TYR A 121 -28.30 5.55 -2.22
CA TYR A 121 -27.84 4.18 -2.41
C TYR A 121 -28.36 3.22 -1.32
N GLU A 122 -29.22 3.67 -0.41
CA GLU A 122 -29.85 2.79 0.58
C GLU A 122 -30.51 1.57 -0.09
N GLY A 123 -30.16 0.38 0.40
CA GLY A 123 -30.69 -0.89 -0.11
C GLY A 123 -30.14 -1.34 -1.47
N LYS A 124 -29.20 -0.61 -2.10
CA LYS A 124 -28.65 -0.97 -3.42
C LYS A 124 -27.47 -1.95 -3.39
N PHE A 125 -26.78 -2.05 -2.25
CA PHE A 125 -25.63 -2.95 -2.07
C PHE A 125 -25.95 -4.03 -1.04
N ASP A 126 -25.38 -5.22 -1.23
CA ASP A 126 -25.50 -6.31 -0.27
C ASP A 126 -24.91 -5.89 1.08
N LYS A 127 -25.67 -6.12 2.15
CA LYS A 127 -25.20 -5.88 3.52
C LYS A 127 -24.16 -6.92 3.94
N GLY A 128 -24.15 -8.08 3.29
CA GLY A 128 -23.27 -9.20 3.62
C GLY A 128 -23.35 -9.59 5.10
N LYS A 129 -22.26 -10.15 5.62
CA LYS A 129 -22.15 -10.59 7.03
C LYS A 129 -21.78 -9.48 8.02
N LEU A 130 -21.28 -8.35 7.55
CA LEU A 130 -20.65 -7.31 8.36
C LEU A 130 -21.03 -5.93 7.82
N PRO A 131 -21.21 -4.91 8.68
CA PRO A 131 -21.55 -3.55 8.25
C PRO A 131 -20.65 -2.99 7.16
N ILE A 132 -19.34 -3.27 7.23
CA ILE A 132 -18.36 -2.79 6.25
C ILE A 132 -18.62 -3.30 4.82
N HIS A 133 -19.24 -4.47 4.64
CA HIS A 133 -19.45 -5.03 3.31
C HIS A 133 -20.32 -4.14 2.43
N GLN A 134 -21.32 -3.48 3.02
CA GLN A 134 -22.18 -2.55 2.29
C GLN A 134 -21.38 -1.34 1.78
N THR A 135 -20.49 -0.80 2.62
CA THR A 135 -19.61 0.31 2.22
C THR A 135 -18.57 -0.09 1.20
N VAL A 136 -18.01 -1.30 1.27
CA VAL A 136 -17.10 -1.83 0.25
C VAL A 136 -17.82 -2.01 -1.08
N GLY A 137 -19.08 -2.47 -1.07
CA GLY A 137 -19.92 -2.52 -2.27
C GLY A 137 -20.17 -1.14 -2.89
N TYR A 138 -20.31 -0.10 -2.06
CA TYR A 138 -20.40 1.28 -2.53
C TYR A 138 -19.07 1.78 -3.12
N THR A 139 -17.93 1.51 -2.48
CA THR A 139 -16.61 1.88 -3.02
C THR A 139 -16.29 1.14 -4.32
N ASP A 140 -16.67 -0.14 -4.47
CA ASP A 140 -16.58 -0.86 -5.75
C ASP A 140 -17.41 -0.18 -6.85
N PHE A 141 -18.64 0.22 -6.53
CA PHE A 141 -19.49 0.96 -7.44
C PHE A 141 -18.88 2.33 -7.81
N ALA A 142 -18.32 3.06 -6.85
CA ALA A 142 -17.61 4.32 -7.08
C ALA A 142 -16.40 4.12 -8.01
N LEU A 143 -15.63 3.05 -7.82
CA LEU A 143 -14.51 2.69 -8.68
C LEU A 143 -14.99 2.38 -10.10
N ARG A 144 -16.09 1.63 -10.25
CA ARG A 144 -16.72 1.37 -11.56
C ARG A 144 -17.18 2.66 -12.22
N SER A 145 -17.83 3.57 -11.48
CA SER A 145 -18.22 4.88 -11.99
C SER A 145 -17.00 5.66 -12.49
N PHE A 146 -15.91 5.67 -11.72
CA PHE A 146 -14.67 6.33 -12.12
C PHE A 146 -14.14 5.78 -13.43
N PHE A 147 -14.00 4.45 -13.56
CA PHE A 147 -13.58 3.81 -14.82
C PHE A 147 -14.49 4.17 -15.99
N ASN A 148 -15.81 4.20 -15.79
CA ASN A 148 -16.76 4.65 -16.80
C ASN A 148 -16.60 6.12 -17.18
N THR A 149 -16.23 6.99 -16.24
CA THR A 149 -15.97 8.41 -16.49
C THR A 149 -14.69 8.64 -17.31
N ILE A 150 -13.68 7.79 -17.12
CA ILE A 150 -12.35 7.99 -17.72
C ILE A 150 -12.08 7.14 -18.95
N ARG A 151 -12.88 6.11 -19.24
CA ARG A 151 -12.62 5.12 -20.31
C ARG A 151 -12.37 5.72 -21.70
N ASP A 152 -13.00 6.84 -22.01
CA ASP A 152 -12.89 7.49 -23.33
C ASP A 152 -11.84 8.63 -23.33
N LYS A 153 -11.08 8.79 -22.23
CA LYS A 153 -10.05 9.83 -22.13
C LYS A 153 -8.78 9.39 -22.88
N PRO A 154 -8.07 10.30 -23.58
CA PRO A 154 -6.88 9.96 -24.35
C PRO A 154 -5.73 9.32 -23.55
N TRP A 155 -5.69 9.55 -22.24
CA TRP A 155 -4.69 8.99 -21.33
C TRP A 155 -5.03 7.58 -20.85
N PHE A 156 -6.32 7.19 -20.86
CA PHE A 156 -6.79 5.96 -20.22
C PHE A 156 -6.01 4.72 -20.65
N GLU A 157 -5.93 4.48 -21.96
CA GLU A 157 -5.24 3.31 -22.51
C GLU A 157 -3.72 3.28 -22.25
N LYS A 158 -3.13 4.40 -21.83
CA LYS A 158 -1.71 4.57 -21.54
C LYS A 158 -1.41 4.57 -20.03
N THR A 159 -2.41 4.31 -19.20
CA THR A 159 -2.28 4.37 -17.74
C THR A 159 -2.14 2.97 -17.13
N LEU A 160 -1.16 2.84 -16.25
CA LEU A 160 -1.09 1.76 -15.26
C LEU A 160 -1.96 2.14 -14.06
N PHE A 161 -2.95 1.31 -13.76
CA PHE A 161 -3.73 1.41 -12.53
C PHE A 161 -3.17 0.41 -11.52
N VAL A 162 -2.93 0.86 -10.30
CA VAL A 162 -2.53 0.01 -9.18
C VAL A 162 -3.60 0.10 -8.10
N ILE A 163 -4.24 -1.01 -7.78
CA ILE A 163 -5.34 -1.08 -6.81
C ILE A 163 -4.90 -1.97 -5.65
N THR A 164 -4.93 -1.43 -4.45
CA THR A 164 -4.60 -2.14 -3.22
C THR A 164 -5.41 -1.59 -2.04
N ALA A 165 -5.44 -2.30 -0.92
CA ALA A 165 -5.93 -1.79 0.34
C ALA A 165 -4.75 -1.35 1.22
N ASP A 166 -4.99 -0.40 2.12
CA ASP A 166 -4.01 0.02 3.12
C ASP A 166 -3.87 -1.01 4.25
N HIS A 167 -4.98 -1.61 4.69
CA HIS A 167 -5.04 -2.72 5.65
C HIS A 167 -6.36 -3.50 5.57
N THR A 168 -6.46 -4.60 6.31
CA THR A 168 -7.72 -5.35 6.48
C THR A 168 -8.58 -4.76 7.60
N ASN A 169 -9.84 -5.19 7.71
CA ASN A 169 -10.77 -4.72 8.75
C ASN A 169 -11.51 -5.94 9.37
N GLN A 170 -12.78 -5.76 9.77
CA GLN A 170 -13.63 -6.78 10.37
C GLN A 170 -13.55 -8.15 9.65
N ILE A 171 -13.53 -9.24 10.44
CA ILE A 171 -13.33 -10.60 9.93
C ILE A 171 -14.68 -11.26 9.65
N GLY A 172 -15.05 -11.36 8.37
CA GLY A 172 -16.31 -11.98 7.92
C GLY A 172 -16.22 -13.46 7.55
N TYR A 173 -15.01 -13.97 7.28
CA TYR A 173 -14.77 -15.33 6.81
C TYR A 173 -13.76 -16.06 7.71
N ASN A 174 -13.97 -17.37 7.91
CA ASN A 174 -13.12 -18.18 8.79
C ASN A 174 -11.65 -18.20 8.33
N GLU A 175 -11.39 -18.13 7.02
CA GLU A 175 -10.03 -18.09 6.47
C GLU A 175 -9.21 -16.92 7.02
N TYR A 176 -9.84 -15.75 7.23
CA TYR A 176 -9.18 -14.55 7.76
C TYR A 176 -9.15 -14.50 9.29
N LYS A 177 -9.66 -15.53 9.98
CA LYS A 177 -9.40 -15.69 11.42
C LYS A 177 -7.96 -16.11 11.68
N LYS A 178 -7.34 -16.82 10.73
CA LYS A 178 -5.93 -17.24 10.77
C LYS A 178 -5.03 -16.01 10.90
N PRO A 179 -4.08 -15.96 11.87
CA PRO A 179 -3.31 -14.75 12.16
C PRO A 179 -2.60 -14.14 10.95
N ILE A 180 -1.99 -14.97 10.10
CA ILE A 180 -1.22 -14.48 8.94
C ILE A 180 -2.12 -13.87 7.86
N ASN A 181 -3.30 -14.46 7.64
CA ASN A 181 -4.23 -13.98 6.63
C ASN A 181 -4.86 -12.63 7.01
N ARG A 182 -4.74 -12.17 8.26
CA ARG A 182 -5.20 -10.83 8.67
C ARG A 182 -4.42 -9.71 8.01
N PHE A 183 -3.28 -9.98 7.38
CA PHE A 183 -2.49 -8.99 6.65
C PHE A 183 -2.70 -9.06 5.13
N ALA A 184 -3.49 -10.01 4.63
CA ALA A 184 -3.67 -10.22 3.21
C ALA A 184 -4.56 -9.11 2.61
N VAL A 185 -3.97 -8.30 1.74
CA VAL A 185 -4.65 -7.27 0.94
C VAL A 185 -4.44 -7.57 -0.55
N PRO A 186 -5.35 -7.17 -1.45
CA PRO A 186 -5.11 -7.31 -2.88
C PRO A 186 -3.99 -6.37 -3.33
N ILE A 187 -3.18 -6.79 -4.29
CA ILE A 187 -2.28 -5.94 -5.06
C ILE A 187 -2.57 -6.24 -6.53
N ILE A 188 -3.22 -5.31 -7.22
CA ILE A 188 -3.67 -5.49 -8.60
C ILE A 188 -2.97 -4.45 -9.48
N PHE A 189 -2.25 -4.91 -10.49
CA PHE A 189 -1.73 -4.08 -11.57
C PHE A 189 -2.62 -4.28 -12.80
N TYR A 190 -3.25 -3.20 -13.24
CA TYR A 190 -4.20 -3.21 -14.36
C TYR A 190 -3.78 -2.23 -15.44
N THR A 191 -3.79 -2.69 -16.69
CA THR A 191 -3.62 -1.85 -17.88
C THR A 191 -4.80 -2.10 -18.82
N PRO A 192 -5.43 -1.06 -19.39
CA PRO A 192 -6.62 -1.28 -20.23
C PRO A 192 -6.37 -2.13 -21.48
N LYS A 193 -5.14 -2.16 -21.99
CA LYS A 193 -4.74 -3.00 -23.12
C LYS A 193 -4.43 -4.46 -22.74
N GLY A 194 -4.48 -4.81 -21.45
CA GLY A 194 -4.19 -6.16 -20.98
C GLY A 194 -2.73 -6.58 -21.12
N ALA A 195 -1.79 -5.63 -21.12
CA ALA A 195 -0.35 -5.93 -21.19
C ALA A 195 0.13 -6.68 -19.93
N LEU A 196 -0.58 -6.54 -18.82
CA LEU A 196 -0.43 -7.32 -17.60
C LEU A 196 -1.69 -8.17 -17.42
N SER A 197 -1.52 -9.49 -17.27
CA SER A 197 -2.61 -10.45 -17.06
C SER A 197 -2.11 -11.67 -16.29
N GLY A 198 -3.02 -12.34 -15.58
CA GLY A 198 -2.72 -13.53 -14.79
C GLY A 198 -2.84 -13.30 -13.28
N GLU A 199 -2.58 -14.36 -12.53
CA GLU A 199 -2.56 -14.39 -11.07
C GLU A 199 -1.19 -14.88 -10.62
N ASP A 200 -0.62 -14.20 -9.64
CA ASP A 200 0.64 -14.58 -9.01
C ASP A 200 0.42 -14.77 -7.51
N MET A 201 0.63 -16.00 -7.05
CA MET A 201 0.41 -16.41 -5.66
C MET A 201 1.71 -16.45 -4.85
N ARG A 202 2.82 -15.96 -5.41
CA ARG A 202 4.06 -15.73 -4.65
C ARG A 202 3.81 -14.72 -3.53
N LEU A 203 4.67 -14.76 -2.52
CA LEU A 203 4.63 -13.77 -1.44
C LEU A 203 4.85 -12.36 -2.01
N ALA A 204 3.98 -11.44 -1.60
CA ALA A 204 4.04 -10.04 -1.97
C ALA A 204 3.57 -9.17 -0.81
N GLN A 205 4.07 -7.94 -0.75
CA GLN A 205 3.74 -6.95 0.27
C GLN A 205 3.69 -5.54 -0.34
N GLN A 206 3.08 -4.60 0.38
CA GLN A 206 2.89 -3.24 -0.13
C GLN A 206 4.21 -2.51 -0.46
N ILE A 207 5.32 -2.85 0.21
CA ILE A 207 6.64 -2.24 -0.05
C ILE A 207 7.20 -2.62 -1.43
N ASP A 208 6.67 -3.66 -2.06
CA ASP A 208 7.06 -4.13 -3.39
C ASP A 208 6.38 -3.33 -4.51
N ILE A 209 5.33 -2.55 -4.21
CA ILE A 209 4.55 -1.81 -5.21
C ILE A 209 5.41 -0.74 -5.90
N TYR A 210 6.09 0.09 -5.11
CA TYR A 210 6.97 1.15 -5.62
C TYR A 210 8.03 0.64 -6.62
N PRO A 211 8.92 -0.32 -6.26
CA PRO A 211 9.91 -0.84 -7.20
C PRO A 211 9.27 -1.51 -8.42
N THR A 212 8.12 -2.18 -8.25
CA THR A 212 7.40 -2.79 -9.37
C THR A 212 6.91 -1.76 -10.38
N ILE A 213 6.38 -0.62 -9.91
CA ILE A 213 5.94 0.47 -10.79
C ILE A 213 7.12 1.03 -11.59
N LEU A 214 8.25 1.32 -10.92
CA LEU A 214 9.45 1.81 -11.61
C LEU A 214 9.96 0.84 -12.67
N ASN A 215 9.88 -0.46 -12.39
CA ASN A 215 10.25 -1.50 -13.34
C ASN A 215 9.28 -1.52 -14.54
N ILE A 216 7.97 -1.42 -14.32
CA ILE A 216 6.96 -1.42 -15.40
C ILE A 216 7.16 -0.23 -16.35
N ILE A 217 7.46 0.96 -15.81
CA ILE A 217 7.67 2.17 -16.63
C ILE A 217 9.07 2.23 -17.27
N GLY A 218 9.95 1.25 -16.99
CA GLY A 218 11.29 1.17 -17.56
C GLY A 218 12.28 2.18 -17.00
N SER A 219 12.15 2.60 -15.73
CA SER A 219 13.14 3.48 -15.11
C SER A 219 14.43 2.70 -14.82
N GLU A 220 15.55 3.17 -15.37
CA GLU A 220 16.89 2.61 -15.10
C GLU A 220 17.65 3.40 -14.02
N LYS A 221 17.03 4.45 -13.46
CA LYS A 221 17.65 5.26 -12.42
C LYS A 221 17.84 4.42 -11.14
N PRO A 222 19.02 4.43 -10.52
CA PRO A 222 19.20 3.79 -9.23
C PRO A 222 18.34 4.45 -8.15
N PHE A 223 17.57 3.64 -7.44
CA PHE A 223 16.71 4.09 -6.34
C PHE A 223 16.86 3.17 -5.13
N PHE A 224 16.38 3.65 -3.99
CA PHE A 224 16.29 2.88 -2.75
C PHE A 224 14.84 2.45 -2.50
N SER A 225 14.67 1.18 -2.15
CA SER A 225 13.45 0.59 -1.61
C SER A 225 13.84 -0.56 -0.69
N LEU A 226 13.03 -0.85 0.33
CA LEU A 226 13.17 -2.09 1.12
C LEU A 226 12.34 -3.25 0.56
N GLY A 227 11.41 -2.97 -0.36
CA GLY A 227 10.73 -3.99 -1.14
C GLY A 227 11.44 -4.25 -2.47
N GLU A 228 11.03 -5.31 -3.14
CA GLU A 228 11.58 -5.74 -4.42
C GLU A 228 10.53 -5.70 -5.54
N SER A 229 10.95 -5.56 -6.80
CA SER A 229 10.02 -5.61 -7.92
C SER A 229 9.42 -7.02 -8.05
N LEU A 230 8.09 -7.10 -8.11
CA LEU A 230 7.37 -8.36 -8.30
C LEU A 230 7.59 -8.97 -9.69
N LEU A 231 8.16 -8.20 -10.64
CA LEU A 231 8.53 -8.69 -11.97
C LEU A 231 9.90 -9.40 -11.99
N ASN A 232 10.68 -9.32 -10.91
CA ASN A 232 11.97 -10.00 -10.83
C ASN A 232 11.79 -11.48 -10.52
N SER A 233 11.97 -12.34 -11.54
CA SER A 233 11.89 -13.80 -11.40
C SER A 233 12.99 -14.40 -10.52
N ASP A 234 14.14 -13.74 -10.42
CA ASP A 234 15.33 -14.26 -9.74
C ASP A 234 15.36 -13.91 -8.24
N SER A 235 14.44 -13.05 -7.80
CA SER A 235 14.30 -12.70 -6.38
C SER A 235 13.66 -13.82 -5.59
N LYS A 236 14.07 -13.97 -4.32
CA LYS A 236 13.39 -14.86 -3.36
C LYS A 236 12.30 -14.06 -2.65
N PRO A 237 11.02 -14.34 -2.87
CA PRO A 237 9.94 -13.59 -2.25
C PRO A 237 10.00 -13.68 -0.72
N PHE A 238 9.75 -12.55 -0.07
CA PHE A 238 9.63 -12.48 1.38
C PHE A 238 8.48 -11.55 1.77
N VAL A 239 7.97 -11.74 2.98
CA VAL A 239 7.08 -10.76 3.63
C VAL A 239 7.57 -10.54 5.05
N ILE A 240 7.54 -9.29 5.51
CA ILE A 240 7.74 -8.97 6.92
C ILE A 240 6.66 -8.01 7.40
N THR A 241 5.96 -8.38 8.47
CA THR A 241 4.90 -7.56 9.04
C THR A 241 4.94 -7.62 10.57
N HIS A 242 4.30 -6.65 11.22
CA HIS A 242 4.25 -6.51 12.67
C HIS A 242 2.81 -6.24 13.10
N ASN A 243 2.34 -6.91 14.15
CA ASN A 243 0.96 -6.74 14.65
C ASN A 243 0.84 -5.83 15.86
N GLY A 244 1.91 -5.12 16.23
CA GLY A 244 2.00 -4.31 17.46
C GLY A 244 2.70 -5.02 18.60
N ASN A 245 2.86 -6.34 18.55
CA ASN A 245 3.53 -7.11 19.61
C ASN A 245 4.68 -7.98 19.08
N ILE A 246 4.48 -8.64 17.94
CA ILE A 246 5.41 -9.61 17.35
C ILE A 246 5.53 -9.40 15.85
N PHE A 247 6.68 -9.77 15.33
CA PHE A 247 6.93 -9.79 13.90
C PHE A 247 6.60 -11.15 13.30
N TYR A 248 6.11 -11.13 12.06
CA TYR A 248 5.96 -12.28 11.19
C TYR A 248 6.87 -12.10 9.98
N GLY A 249 7.88 -12.96 9.85
CA GLY A 249 8.70 -13.06 8.66
C GLY A 249 8.34 -14.30 7.86
N LEU A 250 8.06 -14.17 6.57
CA LEU A 250 7.65 -15.27 5.71
C LEU A 250 8.68 -15.46 4.60
N SER A 251 9.05 -16.71 4.36
CA SER A 251 9.70 -17.18 3.13
C SER A 251 8.78 -18.13 2.38
N GLU A 252 9.21 -18.63 1.23
CA GLU A 252 8.47 -19.62 0.45
C GLU A 252 8.15 -20.92 1.21
N GLN A 253 8.88 -21.23 2.29
CA GLN A 253 8.73 -22.48 3.03
C GLN A 253 8.21 -22.30 4.44
N TYR A 254 8.56 -21.19 5.10
CA TYR A 254 8.31 -21.05 6.54
C TYR A 254 7.80 -19.67 6.92
N ILE A 255 7.10 -19.64 8.06
CA ILE A 255 6.71 -18.46 8.79
C ILE A 255 7.52 -18.44 10.09
N CYS A 256 8.25 -17.36 10.33
CA CYS A 256 8.98 -17.08 11.55
C CYS A 256 8.19 -16.07 12.38
N VAL A 257 7.80 -16.46 13.60
CA VAL A 257 7.26 -15.55 14.61
C VAL A 257 8.42 -15.16 15.52
N PHE A 258 8.75 -13.87 15.63
CA PHE A 258 9.89 -13.42 16.46
C PHE A 258 9.60 -12.10 17.19
N ASP A 259 10.27 -11.89 18.32
CA ASP A 259 10.06 -10.76 19.25
C ASP A 259 10.97 -9.55 18.98
N GLY A 260 11.63 -9.51 17.82
CA GLY A 260 12.69 -8.55 17.51
C GLY A 260 14.10 -9.00 17.91
N GLN A 261 14.25 -10.00 18.78
CA GLN A 261 15.54 -10.50 19.25
C GLN A 261 15.76 -12.00 18.98
N LYS A 262 14.71 -12.81 19.05
CA LYS A 262 14.77 -14.26 18.82
C LYS A 262 13.46 -14.81 18.25
N ALA A 263 13.57 -15.90 17.50
CA ALA A 263 12.39 -16.66 17.08
C ALA A 263 11.65 -17.24 18.29
N LEU A 264 10.34 -17.04 18.32
CA LEU A 264 9.38 -17.66 19.24
C LEU A 264 8.73 -18.91 18.63
N GLY A 265 8.69 -19.00 17.31
CA GLY A 265 8.18 -20.18 16.62
C GLY A 265 8.47 -20.16 15.13
N PHE A 266 8.50 -21.36 14.54
CA PHE A 266 8.53 -21.57 13.10
C PHE A 266 7.33 -22.41 12.68
N TYR A 267 6.75 -22.12 11.53
CA TYR A 267 5.56 -22.81 11.02
C TYR A 267 5.73 -23.05 9.52
N ASP A 268 5.10 -24.10 8.99
CA ASP A 268 5.01 -24.31 7.55
C ASP A 268 4.31 -23.11 6.89
N ILE A 269 4.71 -22.73 5.67
CA ILE A 269 4.12 -21.59 4.96
C ILE A 269 2.60 -21.73 4.79
N ASN A 270 2.07 -22.95 4.74
CA ASN A 270 0.64 -23.22 4.60
C ASN A 270 -0.10 -23.18 5.94
N ASP A 271 0.61 -23.26 7.08
CA ASP A 271 0.03 -23.11 8.42
C ASP A 271 -0.15 -21.63 8.78
N LYS A 272 -1.03 -20.95 8.03
CA LYS A 272 -1.41 -19.55 8.29
C LYS A 272 -2.07 -19.35 9.65
N GLY A 273 -2.54 -20.44 10.26
CA GLY A 273 -3.17 -20.50 11.58
C GLY A 273 -2.17 -20.53 12.74
N LEU A 274 -0.89 -20.81 12.46
CA LEU A 274 0.17 -20.97 13.45
C LEU A 274 -0.13 -22.07 14.47
N GLN A 275 -0.65 -23.20 14.00
CA GLN A 275 -1.13 -24.30 14.83
C GLN A 275 0.00 -25.24 15.29
N THR A 276 0.96 -25.52 14.40
CA THR A 276 2.04 -26.49 14.66
C THR A 276 3.38 -25.78 14.69
N ASN A 277 3.87 -25.48 15.90
CA ASN A 277 5.18 -24.86 16.08
C ASN A 277 6.30 -25.89 15.88
N LEU A 278 7.17 -25.62 14.92
CA LEU A 278 8.30 -26.46 14.49
C LEU A 278 9.63 -26.08 15.15
N ILE A 279 9.62 -25.18 16.15
CA ILE A 279 10.84 -24.65 16.77
C ILE A 279 11.79 -25.72 17.34
N GLU A 280 11.25 -26.85 17.83
CA GLU A 280 12.04 -27.96 18.38
C GLU A 280 12.82 -28.74 17.30
N ILE A 281 12.38 -28.68 16.04
CA ILE A 281 13.01 -29.36 14.90
C ILE A 281 13.62 -28.35 13.90
N ARG A 282 14.16 -27.26 14.45
CA ARG A 282 14.68 -26.13 13.68
C ARG A 282 15.68 -26.52 12.60
N SER A 283 15.38 -26.14 11.36
CA SER A 283 16.25 -26.36 10.20
C SER A 283 17.24 -25.21 9.96
N GLN A 284 18.18 -25.42 9.04
CA GLN A 284 19.08 -24.35 8.59
C GLN A 284 18.31 -23.23 7.87
N ASP A 285 17.24 -23.53 7.14
CA ASP A 285 16.42 -22.53 6.45
C ASP A 285 15.60 -21.67 7.41
N MET A 286 15.05 -22.28 8.48
CA MET A 286 14.45 -21.52 9.59
C MET A 286 15.45 -20.56 10.22
N THR A 287 16.71 -21.00 10.39
CA THR A 287 17.78 -20.16 10.93
C THR A 287 18.14 -19.01 9.99
N ARG A 288 18.18 -19.25 8.67
CA ARG A 288 18.37 -18.20 7.66
C ARG A 288 17.23 -17.19 7.68
N LEU A 289 15.99 -17.64 7.79
CA LEU A 289 14.82 -16.77 7.87
C LEU A 289 14.85 -15.87 9.11
N GLU A 290 15.14 -16.41 10.29
CA GLU A 290 15.29 -15.57 11.49
C GLU A 290 16.41 -14.53 11.32
N ASN A 291 17.56 -14.92 10.80
CA ASN A 291 18.67 -14.00 10.57
C ASN A 291 18.31 -12.93 9.54
N PHE A 292 17.59 -13.29 8.48
CA PHE A 292 17.07 -12.33 7.51
C PHE A 292 16.13 -11.33 8.18
N CYS A 293 15.18 -11.78 8.99
CA CYS A 293 14.28 -10.88 9.69
C CYS A 293 15.01 -9.91 10.63
N LYS A 294 16.00 -10.40 11.38
CA LYS A 294 16.86 -9.56 12.23
C LYS A 294 17.63 -8.53 11.42
N ALA A 295 18.26 -8.97 10.33
CA ALA A 295 19.03 -8.09 9.44
C ALA A 295 18.12 -7.03 8.80
N PHE A 296 16.91 -7.41 8.36
CA PHE A 296 15.94 -6.50 7.78
C PHE A 296 15.52 -5.41 8.77
N VAL A 297 15.10 -5.80 9.99
CA VAL A 297 14.70 -4.84 11.04
C VAL A 297 15.88 -3.94 11.43
N GLN A 298 17.08 -4.50 11.57
CA GLN A 298 18.28 -3.71 11.88
C GLN A 298 18.63 -2.73 10.75
N ASN A 299 18.59 -3.16 9.49
CA ASN A 299 18.84 -2.32 8.32
C ASN A 299 17.83 -1.17 8.26
N TYR A 300 16.54 -1.46 8.43
CA TYR A 300 15.47 -0.48 8.51
C TYR A 300 15.73 0.57 9.59
N MET A 301 15.97 0.15 10.83
CA MET A 301 16.18 1.06 11.96
C MET A 301 17.43 1.91 11.79
N ASN A 302 18.55 1.31 11.36
CA ASN A 302 19.80 2.03 11.11
C ASN A 302 19.61 3.10 10.02
N ARG A 303 18.89 2.77 8.94
CA ARG A 303 18.62 3.73 7.86
C ARG A 303 17.73 4.87 8.34
N ILE A 304 16.73 4.63 9.19
CA ILE A 304 15.92 5.70 9.78
C ILE A 304 16.77 6.63 10.64
N VAL A 305 17.57 6.07 11.56
CA VAL A 305 18.37 6.84 12.52
C VAL A 305 19.47 7.64 11.82
N GLU A 306 20.14 7.03 10.85
CA GLU A 306 21.22 7.65 10.08
C GLU A 306 20.72 8.51 8.92
N ARG A 307 19.40 8.62 8.75
CA ARG A 307 18.72 9.35 7.68
C ARG A 307 19.16 8.93 6.28
N ARG A 308 19.11 7.62 5.99
CA ARG A 308 19.54 6.97 4.73
C ARG A 308 18.42 6.24 4.00
N LEU A 309 17.23 6.82 3.98
CA LEU A 309 16.07 6.34 3.21
C LEU A 309 16.11 6.83 1.75
N TYR A 310 17.28 6.79 1.13
CA TYR A 310 17.50 7.22 -0.25
C TYR A 310 18.73 6.52 -0.85
N TYR A 311 18.80 6.46 -2.17
CA TYR A 311 19.95 5.92 -2.88
C TYR A 311 21.16 6.85 -2.73
N ASN A 312 22.27 6.31 -2.23
CA ASN A 312 23.53 7.04 -2.12
C ASN A 312 24.63 6.25 -2.85
N PRO A 313 25.19 6.75 -3.98
CA PRO A 313 26.20 6.02 -4.73
C PRO A 313 27.54 5.87 -3.98
N GLN A 314 27.76 6.66 -2.92
CA GLN A 314 28.99 6.65 -2.13
C GLN A 314 28.94 5.71 -0.92
N LYS A 315 27.80 5.06 -0.65
CA LYS A 315 27.65 4.12 0.47
C LYS A 315 27.26 2.74 -0.03
N PRO A 316 27.79 1.65 0.57
CA PRO A 316 27.35 0.30 0.24
C PRO A 316 25.83 0.19 0.46
N GLN A 317 25.10 -0.26 -0.55
CA GLN A 317 23.73 -0.71 -0.39
C GLN A 317 23.80 -2.10 0.24
N LEU A 318 23.50 -2.20 1.53
CA LEU A 318 23.25 -3.49 2.17
C LEU A 318 21.90 -3.98 1.61
N ASN A 319 21.96 -4.88 0.63
CA ASN A 319 20.83 -5.69 0.19
C ASN A 319 20.65 -6.85 1.17
#